data_AF-A0A135SDA3-F1
#
_entry.id   AF-A0A135SDA3-F1
#
_cell.length_a   1.000
_cell.length_b   1.000
_cell.length_c   1.000
_cell.angle_alpha   90.00
_cell.angle_beta   90.00
_cell.angle_gamma   90.00
#
_symmetry.space_group_name_H-M   'P 1'
#
loop_
_entity.id
_entity.type
_entity.pdbx_description
1 polymer ?
#
loop_
_entity_poly.entity_id
_entity_poly.type
_entity_poly.pdbx_seq_one_letter_code
_entity_poly.pdbx_strand_id
1 'polypeptide(L)'
;MATPWPQEQTWPTHHREHATQLSRHLQTALKSIDTANEHPLDPKAVRLTLIATISLLAKLQKLPELGHLHQAIESLRAENKTAHESNIRESRTIRIAMQQNTAELKENTNTTRAASAAAKEAWKASELAVKV
;
A
#
# COMPACT_ATOMS: atom_id res chain seq x y z
N MET A 1 7.55 -50.24 -23.41
CA MET A 1 7.11 -50.59 -22.04
C MET A 1 6.10 -49.56 -21.59
N ALA A 2 5.02 -49.97 -20.91
CA ALA A 2 4.00 -49.04 -20.43
C ALA A 2 4.57 -48.12 -19.33
N THR A 3 4.25 -46.83 -19.39
CA THR A 3 4.67 -45.87 -18.37
C THR A 3 3.74 -46.00 -17.16
N PRO A 4 4.27 -46.23 -15.93
CA PRO A 4 3.43 -46.36 -14.74
C PRO A 4 2.71 -45.04 -14.44
N TRP A 5 1.51 -45.13 -13.84
CA TRP A 5 0.78 -43.95 -13.38
C TRP A 5 1.61 -43.18 -12.32
N PRO A 6 1.62 -41.83 -12.35
CA PRO A 6 2.35 -41.06 -11.35
C PRO A 6 1.83 -41.30 -9.94
N GLN A 7 2.74 -41.37 -8.96
CA GLN A 7 2.37 -41.60 -7.56
C GLN A 7 1.48 -40.48 -7.00
N GLU A 8 0.64 -40.86 -6.04
CA GLU A 8 -0.18 -39.93 -5.28
C GLU A 8 0.74 -38.97 -4.51
N GLN A 9 0.38 -37.68 -4.54
CA GLN A 9 1.15 -36.62 -3.91
C GLN A 9 0.21 -35.70 -3.14
N THR A 10 0.68 -35.21 -1.98
CA THR A 10 -0.01 -34.18 -1.22
C THR A 10 0.06 -32.85 -1.96
N TRP A 11 -1.09 -32.29 -2.31
CA TRP A 11 -1.17 -31.07 -3.10
C TRP A 11 -0.81 -29.81 -2.29
N PRO A 12 0.08 -28.93 -2.79
CA PRO A 12 0.48 -27.71 -2.10
C PRO A 12 -0.68 -26.73 -1.86
N THR A 13 -0.65 -25.98 -0.77
CA THR A 13 -1.63 -24.91 -0.49
C THR A 13 -1.48 -23.76 -1.49
N HIS A 14 -0.25 -23.38 -1.83
CA HIS A 14 0.04 -22.25 -2.70
C HIS A 14 -0.29 -22.56 -4.18
N HIS A 15 -1.08 -21.69 -4.82
CA HIS A 15 -1.63 -21.96 -6.16
C HIS A 15 -0.56 -22.12 -7.25
N ARG A 16 0.51 -21.32 -7.23
CA ARG A 16 1.60 -21.45 -8.23
C ARG A 16 2.34 -22.78 -8.12
N GLU A 17 2.61 -23.20 -6.89
CA GLU A 17 3.32 -24.45 -6.65
C GLU A 17 2.43 -25.65 -6.99
N HIS A 18 1.15 -25.57 -6.62
CA HIS A 18 0.14 -26.55 -6.99
C HIS A 18 0.03 -26.68 -8.52
N ALA A 19 -0.01 -25.58 -9.27
CA ALA A 19 -0.04 -25.59 -10.73
C ALA A 19 1.20 -26.28 -11.33
N THR A 20 2.41 -25.94 -10.85
CA THR A 20 3.66 -26.55 -11.34
C THR A 20 3.73 -28.05 -11.05
N GLN A 21 3.35 -28.48 -9.84
CA GLN A 21 3.37 -29.89 -9.47
C GLN A 21 2.28 -30.67 -10.22
N LEU A 22 1.06 -30.14 -10.30
CA LEU A 22 -0.04 -30.77 -11.04
C LEU A 22 0.27 -30.85 -12.54
N SER A 23 0.89 -29.83 -13.15
CA SER A 23 1.29 -29.87 -14.57
C SER A 23 2.25 -31.02 -14.84
N ARG A 24 3.26 -31.23 -13.97
CA ARG A 24 4.17 -32.38 -14.10
C ARG A 24 3.45 -33.70 -13.91
N HIS A 25 2.57 -33.78 -12.91
CA HIS A 25 1.78 -34.99 -12.66
C HIS A 25 0.88 -35.33 -13.86
N LEU A 26 0.18 -34.35 -14.43
CA LEU A 26 -0.67 -34.51 -15.61
C LEU A 26 0.12 -34.91 -16.86
N GLN A 27 1.32 -34.37 -17.07
CA GLN A 27 2.19 -34.79 -18.17
C GLN A 27 2.59 -36.26 -18.06
N THR A 28 2.90 -36.73 -16.86
CA THR A 28 3.21 -38.15 -16.62
C THR A 28 1.96 -39.01 -16.78
N ALA A 29 0.82 -38.59 -16.22
CA ALA A 29 -0.46 -39.30 -16.37
C ALA A 29 -0.88 -39.42 -17.84
N LEU A 30 -0.70 -38.37 -18.64
CA LEU A 30 -0.96 -38.39 -20.08
C LEU A 30 -0.10 -39.43 -20.80
N LYS A 31 1.22 -39.46 -20.51
CA LYS A 31 2.12 -40.50 -21.05
C LYS A 31 1.71 -41.91 -20.61
N SER A 32 1.22 -42.08 -19.38
CA SER A 32 0.69 -43.37 -18.90
C SER A 32 -0.54 -43.80 -19.69
N ILE A 33 -1.45 -42.87 -19.99
CA ILE A 33 -2.64 -43.13 -20.83
C ILE A 33 -2.21 -43.53 -22.24
N ASP A 34 -1.31 -42.77 -22.87
CA ASP A 34 -0.85 -43.00 -24.24
C ASP A 34 -0.11 -44.34 -24.40
N THR A 35 0.56 -44.79 -23.35
CA THR A 35 1.35 -46.05 -23.34
C THR A 35 0.62 -47.23 -22.70
N ALA A 36 -0.65 -47.05 -22.30
CA ALA A 36 -1.43 -48.07 -21.61
C ALA A 36 -1.75 -49.28 -22.48
N ASN A 37 -1.78 -49.17 -23.82
CA ASN A 37 -2.01 -50.30 -24.75
C ASN A 37 -3.12 -51.25 -24.25
N GLU A 38 -4.34 -50.71 -24.05
CA GLU A 38 -5.54 -51.43 -23.56
C GLU A 38 -5.51 -51.93 -22.09
N HIS A 39 -4.44 -51.64 -21.34
CA HIS A 39 -4.43 -51.93 -19.91
C HIS A 39 -5.36 -50.96 -19.16
N PRO A 40 -6.22 -51.47 -18.26
CA PRO A 40 -7.11 -50.62 -17.49
C PRO A 40 -6.31 -49.72 -16.55
N LEU A 41 -6.63 -48.42 -16.59
CA LEU A 41 -6.09 -47.42 -15.67
C LEU A 41 -6.77 -47.53 -14.31
N ASP A 42 -6.04 -47.23 -13.23
CA ASP A 42 -6.62 -47.18 -11.89
C ASP A 42 -7.64 -46.03 -11.78
N PRO A 43 -8.95 -46.33 -11.63
CA PRO A 43 -9.99 -45.31 -11.53
C PRO A 43 -9.82 -44.40 -10.31
N LYS A 44 -9.22 -44.91 -9.23
CA LYS A 44 -8.95 -44.12 -8.01
C LYS A 44 -7.90 -43.05 -8.29
N ALA A 45 -6.83 -43.43 -8.99
CA ALA A 45 -5.76 -42.51 -9.34
C ALA A 45 -6.25 -41.41 -10.29
N VAL A 46 -7.04 -41.76 -11.32
CA VAL A 46 -7.68 -40.78 -12.22
C VAL A 46 -8.58 -39.82 -11.45
N ARG A 47 -9.41 -40.33 -10.53
CA ARG A 47 -10.29 -39.50 -9.69
C ARG A 47 -9.50 -38.51 -8.83
N LEU A 48 -8.37 -38.92 -8.26
CA LEU A 48 -7.53 -38.04 -7.44
C LEU A 48 -6.91 -36.91 -8.26
N THR A 49 -6.45 -37.21 -9.48
CA THR A 49 -5.93 -36.20 -10.42
C THR A 49 -7.01 -35.19 -10.82
N LEU A 50 -8.25 -35.64 -11.03
CA LEU A 50 -9.39 -34.75 -11.28
C LEU A 50 -9.70 -33.83 -10.09
N ILE A 51 -9.74 -34.38 -8.87
CA ILE A 51 -9.93 -33.59 -7.64
C ILE A 51 -8.83 -32.54 -7.47
N ALA A 52 -7.58 -32.90 -7.75
CA ALA A 52 -6.45 -31.97 -7.71
C ALA A 52 -6.64 -30.79 -8.67
N THR A 53 -7.09 -31.11 -9.89
CA THR A 53 -7.34 -30.13 -10.95
C THR A 53 -8.47 -29.18 -10.58
N ILE A 54 -9.61 -29.71 -10.09
CA ILE A 54 -10.73 -28.90 -9.59
C ILE A 54 -10.29 -28.03 -8.42
N SER A 55 -9.47 -28.57 -7.51
CA SER A 55 -8.93 -27.83 -6.36
C SER A 55 -8.02 -26.68 -6.79
N LEU A 56 -7.24 -26.84 -7.87
CA LEU A 56 -6.44 -25.75 -8.43
C LEU A 56 -7.33 -24.66 -9.03
N LEU A 57 -8.35 -25.02 -9.80
CA LEU A 57 -9.30 -24.07 -10.38
C LEU A 57 -10.00 -23.23 -9.29
N ALA A 58 -10.44 -23.88 -8.20
CA ALA A 58 -11.03 -23.20 -7.06
C ALA A 58 -10.05 -22.24 -6.36
N LYS A 59 -8.75 -22.58 -6.30
CA LYS A 59 -7.71 -21.67 -5.77
C LYS A 59 -7.50 -20.47 -6.70
N LEU A 60 -7.55 -20.66 -8.02
CA LEU A 60 -7.39 -19.58 -9.01
C LEU A 60 -8.59 -18.64 -9.03
N GLN A 61 -9.82 -19.14 -8.86
CA GLN A 61 -11.03 -18.32 -8.73
C GLN A 61 -11.01 -17.38 -7.52
N LYS A 62 -10.23 -17.72 -6.49
CA LYS A 62 -10.05 -16.88 -5.29
C LYS A 62 -8.98 -15.81 -5.47
N LEU A 63 -8.24 -15.81 -6.58
CA LEU A 63 -7.27 -14.76 -6.85
C LEU A 63 -8.03 -13.50 -7.26
N PRO A 64 -7.71 -12.34 -6.67
CA PRO A 64 -8.26 -11.09 -7.14
C PRO A 64 -7.89 -10.91 -8.61
N GLU A 65 -8.89 -10.63 -9.44
CA GLU A 65 -8.63 -10.38 -10.86
C GLU A 65 -7.66 -9.21 -11.02
N LEU A 66 -6.72 -9.33 -11.95
CA LEU A 66 -5.71 -8.32 -12.21
C LEU A 66 -6.33 -6.93 -12.49
N GLY A 67 -7.53 -6.90 -13.08
CA GLY A 67 -8.30 -5.68 -13.30
C GLY A 67 -8.68 -4.97 -12.00
N HIS A 68 -9.17 -5.70 -10.99
CA HIS A 68 -9.49 -5.12 -9.68
C HIS A 68 -8.24 -4.58 -8.98
N LEU A 69 -7.10 -5.28 -9.07
CA LEU A 69 -5.84 -4.81 -8.52
C LEU A 69 -5.34 -3.56 -9.24
N HIS A 70 -5.42 -3.52 -10.57
CA HIS A 70 -5.04 -2.34 -11.36
C HIS A 70 -5.91 -1.13 -11.00
N GLN A 71 -7.23 -1.31 -10.92
CA GLN A 71 -8.15 -0.24 -10.52
C GLN A 71 -7.89 0.25 -9.09
N ALA A 72 -7.63 -0.66 -8.14
CA ALA A 72 -7.28 -0.28 -6.78
C ALA A 72 -5.96 0.53 -6.73
N ILE A 73 -4.96 0.12 -7.52
CA ILE A 73 -3.68 0.85 -7.64
C ILE A 73 -3.88 2.24 -8.24
N GLU A 74 -4.69 2.37 -9.30
CA GLU A 74 -4.97 3.67 -9.91
C GLU A 74 -5.79 4.58 -8.98
N SER A 75 -6.76 4.03 -8.23
CA SER A 75 -7.50 4.79 -7.19
C SER A 75 -6.56 5.30 -6.11
N LEU A 76 -5.71 4.42 -5.55
CA LEU A 76 -4.71 4.79 -4.56
C LEU A 76 -3.74 5.85 -5.09
N ARG A 77 -3.33 5.75 -6.36
CA ARG A 77 -2.48 6.76 -6.99
C ARG A 77 -3.20 8.11 -7.10
N ALA A 78 -4.46 8.12 -7.51
CA ALA A 78 -5.25 9.35 -7.62
C ALA A 78 -5.44 10.01 -6.25
N GLU A 79 -5.84 9.24 -5.24
CA GLU A 79 -6.00 9.70 -3.85
C GLU A 79 -4.69 10.28 -3.29
N ASN A 80 -3.57 9.57 -3.49
CA ASN A 80 -2.26 10.03 -3.03
C ASN A 80 -1.83 11.33 -3.73
N LYS A 81 -2.10 11.47 -5.03
CA LYS A 81 -1.83 12.70 -5.77
C LYS A 81 -2.63 13.88 -5.20
N THR A 82 -3.92 13.69 -4.96
CA THR A 82 -4.79 14.73 -4.38
C THR A 82 -4.34 15.09 -2.96
N ALA A 83 -4.03 14.09 -2.12
CA ALA A 83 -3.52 14.32 -0.77
C ALA A 83 -2.20 15.09 -0.77
N HIS A 84 -1.28 14.73 -1.69
CA HIS A 84 -0.01 15.43 -1.84
C HIS A 84 -0.18 16.89 -2.25
N GLU A 85 -1.04 17.15 -3.23
CA GLU A 85 -1.36 18.52 -3.66
C GLU A 85 -2.01 19.35 -2.54
N SER A 86 -2.92 18.77 -1.75
CA SER A 86 -3.50 19.43 -0.57
C SER A 86 -2.44 19.79 0.46
N ASN A 87 -1.57 18.84 0.79
CA ASN A 87 -0.52 19.04 1.79
C ASN A 87 0.47 20.13 1.36
N ILE A 88 0.83 20.20 0.07
CA ILE A 88 1.65 21.30 -0.46
C ILE A 88 0.95 22.66 -0.24
N ARG A 89 -0.36 22.74 -0.50
CA ARG A 89 -1.13 24.00 -0.33
C ARG A 89 -1.23 24.39 1.14
N GLU A 90 -1.52 23.44 2.02
CA GLU A 90 -1.58 23.65 3.47
C GLU A 90 -0.21 24.10 4.01
N SER A 91 0.87 23.40 3.63
CA SER A 91 2.24 23.76 4.01
C SER A 91 2.61 25.17 3.55
N ARG A 92 2.21 25.57 2.33
CA ARG A 92 2.42 26.93 1.83
C ARG A 92 1.65 27.95 2.64
N THR A 93 0.40 27.65 2.99
CA THR A 93 -0.45 28.53 3.81
C THR A 93 0.15 28.74 5.20
N ILE A 94 0.59 27.67 5.86
CA ILE A 94 1.27 27.71 7.15
C ILE A 94 2.53 28.58 7.07
N ARG A 95 3.33 28.41 6.01
CA ARG A 95 4.56 29.21 5.82
C ARG A 95 4.26 30.71 5.71
N ILE A 96 3.23 31.09 4.95
CA ILE A 96 2.83 32.49 4.79
C ILE A 96 2.36 33.07 6.13
N ALA A 97 1.48 32.36 6.84
CA ALA A 97 1.00 32.79 8.16
C ALA A 97 2.15 32.94 9.16
N MET A 98 3.14 32.03 9.13
CA MET A 98 4.33 32.12 9.98
C MET A 98 5.18 33.37 9.66
N GLN A 99 5.34 33.71 8.37
CA GLN A 99 6.06 34.92 7.97
C GLN A 99 5.33 36.19 8.43
N GLN A 100 4.00 36.23 8.32
CA GLN A 100 3.17 37.33 8.80
C GLN A 100 3.27 37.49 10.32
N ASN A 101 3.07 36.41 11.08
CA ASN A 101 3.21 36.43 12.54
C ASN A 101 4.60 36.90 12.99
N THR A 102 5.66 36.51 12.24
CA THR A 102 7.03 36.97 12.53
C THR A 102 7.18 38.48 12.31
N ALA A 103 6.55 39.03 11.27
CA ALA A 103 6.57 40.46 11.00
C ALA A 103 5.79 41.25 12.06
N GLU A 104 4.56 40.82 12.39
CA GLU A 104 3.74 41.43 13.44
C GLU A 104 4.43 41.38 14.80
N LEU A 105 5.09 40.27 15.14
CA LEU A 105 5.84 40.16 16.38
C LEU A 105 6.99 41.18 16.44
N LYS A 106 7.75 41.35 15.36
CA LYS A 106 8.82 42.36 15.30
C LYS A 106 8.27 43.78 15.49
N GLU A 107 7.15 44.08 14.84
CA GLU A 107 6.47 45.37 14.98
C GLU A 107 6.01 45.60 16.42
N ASN A 108 5.28 44.65 17.02
CA ASN A 108 4.82 44.72 18.40
C ASN A 108 5.98 44.90 19.38
N THR A 109 7.10 44.23 19.15
CA THR A 109 8.30 44.36 19.99
C THR A 109 8.88 45.79 19.91
N ASN A 110 8.92 46.37 18.71
CA ASN A 110 9.41 47.74 18.50
C ASN A 110 8.47 48.78 19.15
N THR A 111 7.15 48.63 18.96
CA THR A 111 6.14 49.49 19.58
C THR A 111 6.21 49.43 21.11
N THR A 112 6.35 48.23 21.67
CA THR A 112 6.52 48.05 23.13
C THR A 112 7.79 48.74 23.63
N ARG A 113 8.90 48.63 22.88
CA ARG A 113 10.15 49.32 23.22
C ARG A 113 9.96 50.84 23.20
N ALA A 114 9.34 51.38 22.16
CA ALA A 114 9.05 52.81 22.04
C ALA A 114 8.15 53.31 23.18
N ALA A 115 7.08 52.58 23.49
CA ALA A 115 6.19 52.89 24.61
C ALA A 115 6.93 52.91 25.95
N SER A 116 7.79 51.91 26.21
CA SER A 116 8.59 51.87 27.44
C SER A 116 9.59 53.04 27.55
N ALA A 117 10.18 53.46 26.42
CA ALA A 117 11.06 54.62 26.39
C ALA A 117 10.29 55.91 26.67
N ALA A 118 9.13 56.11 26.02
CA ALA A 118 8.26 57.26 26.25
C ALA A 118 7.77 57.34 27.70
N ALA A 119 7.40 56.21 28.30
CA ALA A 119 7.00 56.15 29.71
C ALA A 119 8.13 56.56 30.66
N LYS A 120 9.37 56.12 30.39
CA LYS A 120 10.55 56.53 31.18
C LYS A 120 10.81 58.03 31.08
N GLU A 121 10.70 58.60 29.88
CA GLU A 121 10.90 60.04 29.70
C GLU A 121 9.79 60.87 30.35
N ALA A 122 8.52 60.44 30.25
CA ALA A 122 7.41 61.07 30.95
C ALA A 122 7.57 61.03 32.48
N TRP A 123 8.06 59.91 33.03
CA TRP A 123 8.36 59.78 34.45
C TRP A 123 9.39 60.81 34.91
N LYS A 124 10.54 60.91 34.21
CA LYS A 124 11.57 61.91 34.52
C LYS A 124 11.05 63.34 34.45
N ALA A 125 10.24 63.65 33.44
CA ALA A 125 9.63 64.98 33.28
C ALA A 125 8.71 65.31 34.48
N SER A 126 7.95 64.34 34.98
CA SER A 126 7.10 64.52 36.16
C SER A 126 7.90 64.78 37.44
N GLU A 127 9.03 64.09 37.64
CA GLU A 127 9.92 64.33 38.79
C GLU A 127 10.54 65.73 38.78
N LEU A 128 10.86 66.25 37.59
CA LEU A 128 11.40 67.60 37.43
C LEU A 128 10.33 68.67 37.69
N ALA A 129 9.08 68.44 37.29
CA ALA A 129 7.98 69.37 37.51
C ALA A 129 7.55 69.50 38.98
N VAL A 130 7.77 68.47 39.80
CA VAL A 130 7.46 68.48 41.25
C VAL A 130 8.51 69.25 42.08
N LYS A 131 9.70 69.51 41.52
CA LYS A 131 10.82 70.17 42.21
C LYS A 131 10.90 71.69 41.96
N VAL A 132 9.96 72.26 41.20
CA VAL A 132 9.83 73.70 40.90
C VAL A 132 8.68 74.27 41.70
#